data_AF-A0A9D8L517-F1
#
_entry.id   AF-A0A9D8L517-F1
#
_cell.length_a   1.000
_cell.length_b   1.000
_cell.length_c   1.000
_cell.angle_alpha   90.00
_cell.angle_beta   90.00
_cell.angle_gamma   90.00
#
_symmetry.space_group_name_H-M   'P 1'
#
loop_
_entity.id
_entity.type
_entity.pdbx_description
1 polymer ?
#
loop_
_entity_poly.entity_id
_entity_poly.type
_entity_poly.pdbx_seq_one_letter_code
_entity_poly.pdbx_strand_id
1 'polypeptide(L)'
;MPDFPIIDAHVHLFDPATLPYAWLGGVPKINKAHGTADLDRLAAPVVVDGIVFVEVDVDDPRYLDEARWVEGLAEADPRIRALVAGMPMEQGTAIEGDIAEYARLPHARGVRRLMQKHADEPGWSVRPDFVAAVRLLPKYNLSF
;
A
#
# COMPACT_ATOMS: atom_id res chain seq x y z
N MET A 1 25.17 -3.59 -15.03
CA MET A 1 24.36 -3.57 -13.81
C MET A 1 25.06 -2.70 -12.79
N PRO A 2 24.34 -1.90 -11.98
CA PRO A 2 24.94 -1.20 -10.85
C PRO A 2 25.65 -2.19 -9.92
N ASP A 3 26.70 -1.74 -9.25
CA ASP A 3 27.49 -2.51 -8.27
C ASP A 3 26.97 -2.34 -6.83
N PHE A 4 25.80 -1.73 -6.67
CA PHE A 4 25.10 -1.52 -5.41
C PHE A 4 23.66 -2.04 -5.48
N PRO A 5 23.06 -2.42 -4.34
CA PRO A 5 21.69 -2.93 -4.31
C PRO A 5 20.67 -1.86 -4.69
N ILE A 6 19.66 -2.24 -5.47
CA ILE A 6 18.56 -1.36 -5.88
C ILE A 6 17.32 -1.67 -5.06
N ILE A 7 16.77 -0.64 -4.42
CA ILE A 7 15.45 -0.70 -3.80
C ILE A 7 14.45 0.06 -4.68
N ASP A 8 13.41 -0.63 -5.13
CA ASP A 8 12.25 0.03 -5.72
C ASP A 8 11.30 0.42 -4.58
N ALA A 9 11.27 1.72 -4.27
CA ALA A 9 10.52 2.24 -3.14
C ALA A 9 9.01 2.37 -3.40
N HIS A 10 8.51 2.02 -4.60
CA HIS A 10 7.10 2.15 -4.92
C HIS A 10 6.65 1.09 -5.94
N VAL A 11 6.19 -0.06 -5.45
CA VAL A 11 5.65 -1.16 -6.27
C VAL A 11 4.20 -1.46 -5.89
N HIS A 12 3.37 -1.68 -6.91
CA HIS A 12 2.01 -2.21 -6.74
C HIS A 12 1.99 -3.68 -7.11
N LEU A 13 1.52 -4.52 -6.19
CA LEU A 13 1.24 -5.93 -6.41
C LEU A 13 -0.24 -6.15 -6.14
N PHE A 14 -0.97 -6.78 -7.05
CA PHE A 14 -2.40 -6.99 -6.88
C PHE A 14 -2.90 -8.16 -7.73
N ASP A 15 -3.97 -8.79 -7.28
CA ASP A 15 -4.70 -9.81 -8.02
C ASP A 15 -6.21 -9.58 -7.88
N PRO A 16 -6.91 -9.16 -8.96
CA PRO A 16 -8.36 -8.95 -8.95
C PRO A 16 -9.18 -10.23 -8.70
N ALA A 17 -8.57 -11.41 -8.84
CA ALA A 17 -9.20 -12.67 -8.44
C ALA A 17 -9.13 -12.92 -6.93
N THR A 18 -8.22 -12.25 -6.22
CA THR A 18 -7.98 -12.41 -4.78
C THR A 18 -8.66 -11.31 -3.96
N LEU A 19 -8.55 -10.04 -4.39
CA LEU A 19 -9.16 -8.89 -3.72
C LEU A 19 -9.91 -8.00 -4.73
N PRO A 20 -10.98 -7.31 -4.28
CA PRO A 20 -11.77 -6.47 -5.16
C PRO A 20 -11.13 -5.08 -5.35
N TYR A 21 -10.99 -4.69 -6.61
CA TYR A 21 -10.45 -3.41 -7.04
C TYR A 21 -11.38 -2.81 -8.10
N ALA A 22 -12.51 -2.23 -7.69
CA ALA A 22 -13.55 -1.78 -8.60
C ALA A 22 -13.03 -0.76 -9.65
N TRP A 23 -12.05 0.06 -9.28
CA TRP A 23 -11.43 1.05 -10.16
C TRP A 23 -10.77 0.42 -11.40
N LEU A 24 -10.33 -0.85 -11.33
CA LEU A 24 -9.75 -1.58 -12.46
C LEU A 24 -10.74 -1.80 -13.62
N GLY A 25 -12.06 -1.74 -13.35
CA GLY A 25 -13.08 -1.75 -14.39
C GLY A 25 -12.94 -0.62 -15.41
N GLY A 26 -12.37 0.52 -14.99
CA GLY A 26 -12.07 1.66 -15.86
C GLY A 26 -10.76 1.54 -16.64
N VAL A 27 -9.91 0.56 -16.34
CA VAL A 27 -8.57 0.38 -16.94
C VAL A 27 -8.30 -1.07 -17.36
N PRO A 28 -9.03 -1.63 -18.34
CA PRO A 28 -8.99 -3.06 -18.67
C PRO A 28 -7.60 -3.62 -19.01
N LYS A 29 -6.66 -2.78 -19.48
CA LYS A 29 -5.30 -3.20 -19.83
C LYS A 29 -4.49 -3.76 -18.65
N ILE A 30 -4.80 -3.30 -17.44
CA ILE A 30 -4.13 -3.72 -16.19
C ILE A 30 -5.08 -4.48 -15.26
N ASN A 31 -6.30 -4.79 -15.69
CA ASN A 31 -7.28 -5.52 -14.89
C ASN A 31 -7.01 -7.04 -14.93
N LYS A 32 -5.89 -7.44 -14.34
CA LYS A 32 -5.41 -8.81 -14.19
C LYS A 32 -4.39 -8.86 -13.05
N ALA A 33 -3.95 -10.06 -12.68
CA ALA A 33 -2.90 -10.21 -11.68
C ALA A 33 -1.58 -9.57 -12.13
N HIS A 34 -0.91 -8.92 -11.18
CA HIS A 34 0.41 -8.33 -11.30
C HIS A 34 1.22 -8.70 -10.04
N GLY A 35 2.20 -9.59 -10.21
CA GLY A 35 3.03 -10.13 -9.12
C GLY A 35 4.53 -9.86 -9.30
N THR A 36 5.35 -10.36 -8.37
CA THR A 36 6.81 -10.13 -8.39
C THR A 36 7.50 -10.74 -9.61
N ALA A 37 6.99 -11.85 -10.15
CA ALA A 37 7.49 -12.43 -11.40
C ALA A 37 7.27 -11.52 -12.63
N ASP A 38 6.19 -10.73 -12.65
CA ASP A 38 5.98 -9.72 -13.70
C ASP A 38 6.97 -8.57 -13.56
N LEU A 39 7.22 -8.14 -12.32
CA LEU A 39 8.24 -7.13 -12.03
C LEU A 39 9.61 -7.59 -12.56
N ASP A 40 10.03 -8.82 -12.28
CA ASP A 40 11.30 -9.37 -12.75
C ASP A 40 11.43 -9.35 -14.28
N ARG A 41 10.38 -9.80 -14.96
CA ARG A 41 10.34 -9.84 -16.42
C ARG A 41 10.37 -8.44 -17.03
N LEU A 42 9.69 -7.46 -16.41
CA LEU A 42 9.56 -6.10 -16.94
C LEU A 42 10.74 -5.20 -16.58
N ALA A 43 11.40 -5.44 -15.44
CA ALA A 43 12.57 -4.68 -15.00
C ALA A 43 13.86 -5.11 -15.71
N ALA A 44 13.88 -6.30 -16.32
CA ALA A 44 15.05 -6.83 -16.99
C ALA A 44 15.67 -5.82 -18.00
N PRO A 45 17.00 -5.65 -18.00
CA PRO A 45 18.00 -6.44 -17.28
C PRO A 45 18.27 -5.98 -15.83
N VAL A 46 17.53 -5.00 -15.31
CA VAL A 46 17.72 -4.48 -13.95
C VAL A 46 17.24 -5.50 -12.92
N VAL A 47 18.10 -5.77 -11.94
CA VAL A 47 17.82 -6.61 -10.78
C VAL A 47 17.44 -5.70 -9.63
N VAL A 48 16.26 -5.93 -9.05
CA VAL A 48 15.75 -5.21 -7.89
C VAL A 48 15.93 -6.09 -6.65
N ASP A 49 16.75 -5.64 -5.71
CA ASP A 49 17.14 -6.37 -4.50
C ASP A 49 16.09 -6.27 -3.38
N GLY A 50 15.24 -5.26 -3.43
CA GLY A 50 14.14 -5.08 -2.51
C GLY A 50 13.08 -4.12 -3.03
N ILE A 51 11.86 -4.31 -2.56
CA ILE A 51 10.71 -3.51 -2.93
C ILE A 51 9.93 -3.04 -1.71
N VAL A 52 9.32 -1.88 -1.85
CA VAL A 52 8.29 -1.38 -0.94
C VAL A 52 6.95 -1.49 -1.66
N PHE A 53 6.06 -2.31 -1.12
CA PHE A 53 4.68 -2.37 -1.58
C PHE A 53 3.94 -1.10 -1.18
N VAL A 54 3.14 -0.56 -2.09
CA VAL A 54 2.23 0.55 -1.83
C VAL A 54 0.81 0.17 -2.26
N GLU A 55 -0.16 0.48 -1.40
CA GLU A 55 -1.59 0.20 -1.56
C GLU A 55 -2.14 0.47 -2.97
N VAL A 56 -3.11 -0.35 -3.36
CA VAL A 56 -3.65 -0.40 -4.72
C VAL A 56 -5.13 0.01 -4.75
N ASP A 57 -5.58 0.81 -3.77
CA ASP A 57 -6.94 1.33 -3.68
C ASP A 57 -7.99 0.20 -3.72
N VAL A 58 -7.73 -0.84 -2.93
CA VAL A 58 -8.68 -1.95 -2.71
C VAL A 58 -10.01 -1.39 -2.20
N ASP A 59 -11.12 -2.03 -2.58
CA ASP A 59 -12.44 -1.56 -2.20
C ASP A 59 -12.61 -1.55 -0.67
N ASP A 60 -13.21 -0.50 -0.11
CA ASP A 60 -13.49 -0.45 1.32
C ASP A 60 -14.50 -1.55 1.73
N PRO A 61 -14.36 -2.16 2.93
CA PRO A 61 -13.34 -1.91 3.96
C PRO A 61 -12.15 -2.90 3.90
N ARG A 62 -11.71 -3.32 2.71
CA ARG A 62 -10.76 -4.45 2.53
C ARG A 62 -9.28 -4.07 2.71
N TYR A 63 -8.96 -2.86 3.13
CA TYR A 63 -7.58 -2.37 3.23
C TYR A 63 -6.67 -3.18 4.17
N LEU A 64 -7.20 -3.69 5.29
CA LEU A 64 -6.45 -4.61 6.15
C LEU A 64 -6.26 -5.99 5.51
N ASP A 65 -7.20 -6.43 4.66
CA ASP A 65 -7.05 -7.68 3.92
C ASP A 65 -5.96 -7.57 2.85
N GLU A 66 -5.84 -6.42 2.18
CA GLU A 66 -4.73 -6.16 1.26
C GLU A 66 -3.39 -6.20 1.98
N ALA A 67 -3.27 -5.51 3.13
CA ALA A 67 -2.04 -5.53 3.91
C ALA A 67 -1.65 -6.95 4.35
N ARG A 68 -2.62 -7.76 4.83
CA ARG A 68 -2.40 -9.17 5.19
C ARG A 68 -2.01 -10.03 4.00
N TRP A 69 -2.66 -9.83 2.86
CA TRP A 69 -2.36 -10.59 1.66
C TRP A 69 -0.92 -10.33 1.19
N VAL A 70 -0.49 -9.06 1.18
CA VAL A 70 0.88 -8.71 0.81
C VAL A 70 1.89 -9.19 1.86
N GLU A 71 1.55 -9.19 3.15
CA GLU A 71 2.41 -9.80 4.18
C GLU A 71 2.66 -11.29 3.88
N GLY A 72 1.62 -12.02 3.45
CA GLY A 72 1.77 -13.40 2.98
C GLY A 72 2.64 -13.53 1.73
N LEU A 73 2.64 -12.54 0.83
CA LEU A 73 3.58 -12.50 -0.29
C LEU A 73 5.03 -12.26 0.19
N ALA A 74 5.22 -11.44 1.22
CA ALA A 74 6.55 -11.16 1.78
C ALA A 74 7.17 -12.40 2.46
N GLU A 75 6.37 -13.32 2.99
CA GLU A 75 6.84 -14.63 3.46
C GLU A 75 7.41 -15.48 2.31
N ALA A 76 6.84 -15.37 1.11
CA ALA A 76 7.26 -16.13 -0.08
C ALA A 76 8.39 -15.44 -0.87
N ASP A 77 8.41 -14.11 -0.92
CA ASP A 77 9.41 -13.31 -1.62
C ASP A 77 10.07 -12.30 -0.66
N PRO A 78 11.25 -12.63 -0.12
CA PRO A 78 11.93 -11.79 0.90
C PRO A 78 12.41 -10.45 0.36
N ARG A 79 12.22 -10.16 -0.93
CA ARG A 79 12.47 -8.84 -1.51
C ARG A 79 11.41 -7.83 -1.09
N ILE A 80 10.21 -8.24 -0.70
CA ILE A 80 9.23 -7.31 -0.11
C ILE A 80 9.75 -6.91 1.28
N ARG A 81 10.30 -5.69 1.39
CA ARG A 81 10.96 -5.21 2.63
C ARG A 81 10.04 -4.35 3.49
N ALA A 82 9.01 -3.78 2.89
CA ALA A 82 8.08 -2.89 3.55
C ALA A 82 6.74 -2.84 2.82
N LEU A 83 5.68 -2.55 3.59
CA LEU A 83 4.33 -2.29 3.12
C LEU A 83 3.95 -0.84 3.48
N VAL A 84 3.21 -0.21 2.59
CA VAL A 84 2.47 1.03 2.81
C VAL A 84 0.99 0.76 2.55
N ALA A 85 0.19 0.63 3.61
CA ALA A 85 -1.21 0.24 3.52
C ALA A 85 -2.14 1.42 3.23
N GLY A 86 -3.25 1.18 2.53
CA GLY A 86 -4.33 2.15 2.40
C GLY A 86 -5.08 2.25 3.73
N MET A 87 -5.43 3.45 4.20
CA MET A 87 -6.35 3.59 5.35
C MET A 87 -7.25 4.81 5.22
N PRO A 88 -8.50 4.75 5.70
CA PRO A 88 -9.45 5.85 5.61
C PRO A 88 -9.17 6.93 6.67
N MET A 89 -8.06 7.65 6.50
CA MET A 89 -7.56 8.66 7.44
C MET A 89 -8.61 9.74 7.77
N GLU A 90 -9.53 10.01 6.85
CA GLU A 90 -10.65 10.92 7.05
C GLU A 90 -11.63 10.50 8.15
N GLN A 91 -11.55 9.27 8.66
CA GLN A 91 -12.34 8.79 9.81
C GLN A 91 -11.72 9.14 11.17
N GLY A 92 -10.55 9.80 11.18
CA GLY A 92 -9.95 10.33 12.40
C GLY A 92 -9.53 9.26 13.40
N THR A 93 -9.70 9.52 14.68
CA THR A 93 -9.24 8.60 15.74
C THR A 93 -10.01 7.28 15.79
N ALA A 94 -11.13 7.17 15.07
CA ALA A 94 -11.92 5.93 15.00
C ALA A 94 -11.13 4.75 14.41
N ILE A 95 -10.15 5.02 13.53
CA ILE A 95 -9.33 3.98 12.86
C ILE A 95 -8.09 3.57 13.66
N GLU A 96 -7.93 4.04 14.90
CA GLU A 96 -6.74 3.69 15.70
C GLU A 96 -6.61 2.17 15.91
N GLY A 97 -7.74 1.46 16.04
CA GLY A 97 -7.75 0.00 16.13
C GLY A 97 -7.13 -0.67 14.90
N ASP A 98 -7.49 -0.19 13.71
CA ASP A 98 -6.98 -0.71 12.44
C ASP A 98 -5.50 -0.38 12.24
N ILE A 99 -5.08 0.83 12.62
CA ILE A 99 -3.66 1.23 12.63
C ILE A 99 -2.87 0.29 13.55
N ALA A 100 -3.39 0.02 14.75
CA ALA A 100 -2.73 -0.85 15.72
C ALA A 100 -2.67 -2.32 15.26
N GLU A 101 -3.67 -2.79 14.51
CA GLU A 101 -3.68 -4.12 13.91
C GLU A 101 -2.64 -4.23 12.79
N TYR A 102 -2.64 -3.28 11.86
CA TYR A 102 -1.67 -3.21 10.77
C TYR A 102 -0.23 -3.12 11.27
N ALA A 103 0.03 -2.32 12.31
CA ALA A 103 1.36 -2.16 12.89
C ALA A 103 1.95 -3.45 13.48
N ARG A 104 1.14 -4.51 13.67
CA ARG A 104 1.63 -5.83 14.10
C ARG A 104 2.22 -6.65 12.95
N LEU A 105 1.98 -6.26 11.69
CA LEU A 105 2.58 -6.94 10.54
C LEU A 105 4.09 -6.63 10.50
N PRO A 106 4.96 -7.65 10.37
CA PRO A 106 6.42 -7.48 10.37
C PRO A 106 6.94 -6.39 9.42
N HIS A 107 6.32 -6.26 8.25
CA HIS A 107 6.75 -5.34 7.20
C HIS A 107 5.96 -4.03 7.16
N ALA A 108 5.06 -3.76 8.13
CA ALA A 108 4.33 -2.50 8.18
C ALA A 108 5.27 -1.29 8.41
N ARG A 109 5.29 -0.33 7.47
CA ARG A 109 6.15 0.87 7.58
C ARG A 109 5.43 2.18 7.31
N GLY A 110 4.32 2.17 6.59
CA GLY A 110 3.61 3.41 6.28
C GLY A 110 2.13 3.22 5.98
N VAL A 111 1.44 4.34 5.89
CA VAL A 111 0.03 4.42 5.52
C VAL A 111 -0.11 5.44 4.41
N ARG A 112 -0.90 5.15 3.39
CA ARG A 112 -1.23 6.08 2.30
C ARG A 112 -2.74 6.28 2.24
N ARG A 113 -3.17 7.47 1.82
CA ARG A 113 -4.56 7.72 1.44
C ARG A 113 -4.62 8.52 0.14
N LEU A 114 -5.38 8.02 -0.83
CA LEU A 114 -5.58 8.68 -2.11
C LEU A 114 -6.35 10.00 -1.96
N MET A 115 -5.64 11.13 -2.07
CA MET A 115 -6.25 12.46 -2.07
C MET A 115 -6.77 12.88 -3.47
N GLN A 116 -6.30 12.24 -4.54
CA GLN A 116 -6.66 12.58 -5.92
C GLN A 116 -8.15 12.42 -6.25
N LYS A 117 -8.88 11.59 -5.47
CA LYS A 117 -10.34 11.44 -5.58
C LYS A 117 -11.11 12.64 -5.01
N HIS A 118 -10.43 13.52 -4.28
CA HIS A 118 -10.98 14.70 -3.59
C HIS A 118 -10.35 15.99 -4.14
N ALA A 119 -9.96 16.00 -5.42
CA ALA A 119 -9.29 17.14 -6.05
C ALA A 119 -10.18 18.40 -6.11
N ASP A 120 -11.49 18.23 -6.05
CA ASP A 120 -12.52 19.28 -6.00
C ASP A 120 -12.91 19.70 -4.58
N GLU A 121 -12.26 19.14 -3.55
CA GLU A 121 -12.47 19.47 -2.14
C GLU A 121 -11.20 20.09 -1.51
N PRO A 122 -10.91 21.39 -1.75
CA PRO A 122 -9.76 22.07 -1.16
C PRO A 122 -9.69 21.88 0.36
N GLY A 123 -8.52 21.45 0.83
CA GLY A 123 -8.26 21.23 2.24
C GLY A 123 -8.85 19.93 2.82
N TRP A 124 -9.30 18.99 1.98
CA TRP A 124 -9.81 17.69 2.43
C TRP A 124 -8.86 16.98 3.40
N SER A 125 -7.56 16.93 3.10
CA SER A 125 -6.53 16.30 3.94
C SER A 125 -6.05 17.13 5.13
N VAL A 126 -6.52 18.36 5.30
CA VAL A 126 -6.23 19.19 6.50
C VAL A 126 -7.44 19.34 7.41
N ARG A 127 -8.53 18.62 7.13
CA ARG A 127 -9.68 18.52 8.04
C ARG A 127 -9.25 17.93 9.39
N PRO A 128 -9.91 18.31 10.50
CA PRO A 128 -9.49 17.88 11.85
C PRO A 128 -9.32 16.36 11.99
N ASP A 129 -10.24 15.57 11.45
CA ASP A 129 -10.18 14.11 11.55
C ASP A 129 -8.99 13.53 10.79
N PHE A 130 -8.75 13.95 9.55
CA PHE A 130 -7.58 13.51 8.78
C PHE A 130 -6.27 13.80 9.52
N VAL A 131 -6.12 15.03 10.02
CA VAL A 131 -4.93 15.43 10.79
C VAL A 131 -4.81 14.63 12.09
N ALA A 132 -5.92 14.35 12.77
CA ALA A 132 -5.94 13.53 13.98
C ALA A 132 -5.47 12.10 13.70
N ALA A 133 -5.92 11.47 12.61
CA ALA A 133 -5.47 10.15 12.19
C ALA A 133 -3.97 10.12 11.85
N VAL A 134 -3.48 11.10 11.07
CA VAL A 134 -2.04 11.17 10.72
C VAL A 134 -1.17 11.30 11.98
N ARG A 135 -1.64 12.03 12.99
CA ARG A 135 -0.92 12.19 14.27
C ARG A 135 -0.87 10.91 15.12
N LEU A 136 -1.68 9.88 14.81
CA LEU A 136 -1.57 8.58 15.47
C LEU A 136 -0.40 7.75 14.94
N LEU A 137 -0.01 7.92 13.68
CA LEU A 137 0.97 7.05 13.00
C LEU A 137 2.33 6.97 13.73
N PRO A 138 2.90 8.07 14.27
CA PRO A 138 4.17 7.99 15.00
C PRO A 138 4.11 7.12 16.27
N LYS A 139 2.95 6.98 16.92
CA LYS A 139 2.75 6.08 18.07
C LYS A 139 3.07 4.62 17.71
N TYR A 140 2.87 4.26 16.44
CA TYR A 140 3.06 2.91 15.90
C TYR A 140 4.30 2.80 14.99
N ASN A 141 5.15 3.83 14.96
CA ASN A 141 6.33 3.90 14.08
C ASN A 141 5.99 3.74 12.58
N LEU A 142 4.87 4.33 12.17
CA LEU A 142 4.43 4.34 10.77
C LEU A 142 4.62 5.73 10.15
N SER A 143 5.03 5.76 8.88
CA SER A 143 5.03 6.98 8.05
C SER A 143 3.66 7.23 7.41
N PHE A 144 3.50 8.43 6.86
CA PHE A 144 2.43 8.75 5.90
C PHE A 144 3.06 9.00 4.52
#